data_AF-A0A0G0TG00-F1
#
_entry.id   AF-A0A0G0TG00-F1
#
_cell.length_a   1.000
_cell.length_b   1.000
_cell.length_c   1.000
_cell.angle_alpha   90.00
_cell.angle_beta   90.00
_cell.angle_gamma   90.00
#
_symmetry.space_group_name_H-M   'P 1'
#
loop_
_entity.id
_entity.type
_entity.pdbx_description
1 polymer ?
#
loop_
_entity_poly.entity_id
_entity_poly.type
_entity_poly.pdbx_seq_one_letter_code
_entity_poly.pdbx_strand_id
1 'polypeptide(L)'
;SGDNPSNFGSSATLNPNILNVDRLSSGEPFAPVIPRTIRTSYNYILANVRQAKAAERTLPCANPLNCTLGGSAATRNLPAGVYVVNGSLNLTLSNPNNVFTQGNYVILVRDDVVINSEIHLDSDSGLVISAGRDITVASNVGTNTYNSTTPNLEGIYSAGRNFVVAGNNNCSLGSDRKLNVLGNIIANAALNGGQVVLQRTLCSSECAAFYVQPNLNLLLRIPGVIKVPSYIWKEVAP
;
A
#
# COMPACT_ATOMS: atom_id res chain seq x y z
N SER A 1 -9.41 18.08 -46.53
CA SER A 1 -8.02 17.81 -46.91
C SER A 1 -7.15 18.69 -46.04
N GLY A 2 -6.37 18.20 -45.07
CA GLY A 2 -6.02 16.83 -44.77
C GLY A 2 -5.69 16.66 -43.28
N ASP A 3 -6.03 15.48 -42.79
CA ASP A 3 -5.45 14.89 -41.59
C ASP A 3 -3.96 14.68 -41.82
N ASN A 4 -3.13 15.04 -40.84
CA ASN A 4 -1.81 14.45 -40.72
C ASN A 4 -1.55 14.15 -39.23
N PRO A 5 -1.39 12.88 -38.83
CA PRO A 5 -0.95 12.54 -37.49
C PRO A 5 0.49 13.01 -37.30
N SER A 6 0.78 13.68 -36.19
CA SER A 6 2.12 14.12 -35.83
C SER A 6 3.05 12.91 -35.67
N ASN A 7 4.00 12.78 -36.58
CA ASN A 7 5.08 11.80 -36.52
C ASN A 7 6.12 12.27 -35.49
N PHE A 8 6.17 11.62 -34.32
CA PHE A 8 7.28 11.79 -33.39
C PHE A 8 8.48 10.98 -33.92
N GLY A 9 9.53 11.71 -34.30
CA GLY A 9 10.76 11.16 -34.87
C GLY A 9 11.33 9.96 -34.10
N SER A 10 11.79 8.98 -34.86
CA SER A 10 12.18 7.63 -34.46
C SER A 10 13.53 7.53 -33.74
N SER A 11 13.89 8.44 -32.83
CA SER A 11 15.16 8.32 -32.10
C SER A 11 15.11 9.00 -30.73
N ALA A 12 14.51 8.33 -29.75
CA ALA A 12 14.76 8.61 -28.35
C ALA A 12 15.99 7.80 -27.91
N THR A 13 17.16 8.43 -27.83
CA THR A 13 18.34 7.82 -27.21
C THR A 13 18.16 7.82 -25.69
N LEU A 14 17.98 6.62 -25.13
CA LEU A 14 17.90 6.38 -23.68
C LEU A 14 19.26 6.66 -23.04
N ASN A 15 19.28 7.52 -22.02
CA ASN A 15 20.48 7.85 -21.26
C ASN A 15 20.88 6.65 -20.35
N PRO A 16 22.11 6.12 -20.44
CA PRO A 16 22.55 4.94 -19.69
C PRO A 16 22.77 5.15 -18.18
N ASN A 17 22.66 6.38 -17.66
CA ASN A 17 22.93 6.69 -16.25
C ASN A 17 21.67 6.74 -15.35
N ILE A 18 20.52 6.29 -15.83
CA ILE A 18 19.33 6.09 -15.01
C ILE A 18 19.34 4.64 -14.53
N LEU A 19 19.09 4.41 -13.24
CA LEU A 19 18.91 3.09 -12.63
C LEU A 19 17.92 2.26 -13.46
N ASN A 20 18.46 1.46 -14.37
CA ASN A 20 17.73 0.55 -15.23
C ASN A 20 17.29 -0.66 -14.41
N VAL A 21 16.18 -0.52 -13.70
CA VAL A 21 15.44 -1.69 -13.19
C VAL A 21 14.54 -2.16 -14.33
N ASP A 22 15.14 -3.04 -15.13
CA ASP A 22 14.58 -3.88 -16.19
C ASP A 22 13.97 -3.22 -17.42
N ARG A 23 14.32 -3.84 -18.55
CA ARG A 23 13.82 -3.61 -19.90
C ARG A 23 12.29 -3.70 -19.92
N LEU A 24 11.62 -2.56 -19.79
CA LEU A 24 10.25 -2.39 -20.25
C LEU A 24 10.28 -2.54 -21.77
N SER A 25 9.75 -3.66 -22.28
CA SER A 25 9.50 -3.84 -23.69
C SER A 25 8.64 -2.67 -24.19
N SER A 26 9.05 -2.10 -25.32
CA SER A 26 8.38 -1.00 -26.02
C SER A 26 6.88 -1.25 -26.12
N GLY A 27 6.08 -0.44 -25.41
CA GLY A 27 4.62 -0.57 -25.47
C GLY A 27 3.83 0.03 -24.32
N GLU A 28 4.45 0.52 -23.24
CA GLU A 28 3.66 1.19 -22.19
C GLU A 28 3.12 2.53 -22.72
N PRO A 29 1.79 2.70 -22.84
CA PRO A 29 1.20 3.95 -23.29
C PRO A 29 1.54 5.05 -22.28
N PHE A 30 2.03 6.18 -22.79
CA PHE A 30 2.19 7.40 -22.02
C PHE A 30 0.86 7.77 -21.32
N ALA A 31 0.83 7.69 -20.00
CA ALA A 31 -0.22 8.28 -19.19
C ALA A 31 0.30 9.62 -18.65
N PRO A 32 -0.21 10.78 -19.12
CA PRO A 32 0.18 12.07 -18.56
C PRO A 32 -0.08 12.09 -17.06
N VAL A 33 0.74 12.83 -16.31
CA VAL A 33 0.49 13.07 -14.87
C VAL A 33 -0.84 13.79 -14.75
N ILE A 34 -1.91 13.05 -14.43
CA ILE A 34 -3.23 13.65 -14.18
C ILE A 34 -3.09 14.52 -12.94
N PRO A 35 -3.23 15.86 -13.06
CA PRO A 35 -3.19 16.74 -11.90
C PRO A 35 -4.23 16.30 -10.88
N ARG A 36 -3.92 16.44 -9.58
CA ARG A 36 -4.83 16.06 -8.48
C ARG A 36 -5.13 14.56 -8.42
N THR A 37 -4.13 13.72 -8.63
CA THR A 37 -4.23 12.27 -8.35
C THR A 37 -3.07 11.80 -7.50
N ILE A 38 -3.36 11.12 -6.40
CA ILE A 38 -2.35 10.43 -5.60
C ILE A 38 -2.17 9.02 -6.18
N ARG A 39 -0.94 8.68 -6.56
CA ARG A 39 -0.62 7.43 -7.28
C ARG A 39 -0.81 6.17 -6.44
N THR A 40 -0.92 6.31 -5.11
CA THR A 40 -1.24 5.22 -4.19
C THR A 40 -2.74 5.11 -3.89
N SER A 41 -3.59 5.96 -4.49
CA SER A 41 -5.04 5.93 -4.26
C SER A 41 -5.70 4.73 -4.94
N TYR A 42 -6.77 4.21 -4.34
CA TYR A 42 -7.51 3.04 -4.84
C TYR A 42 -7.86 3.18 -6.33
N ASN A 43 -8.46 4.33 -6.71
CA ASN A 43 -8.90 4.57 -8.08
C ASN A 43 -7.74 4.59 -9.08
N TYR A 44 -6.61 5.21 -8.72
CA TYR A 44 -5.45 5.26 -9.60
C TYR A 44 -4.83 3.88 -9.80
N ILE A 45 -4.61 3.13 -8.71
CA ILE A 45 -4.02 1.79 -8.81
C ILE A 45 -4.96 0.87 -9.61
N LEU A 46 -6.26 0.90 -9.34
CA LEU A 46 -7.24 0.09 -10.06
C LEU A 46 -7.28 0.42 -11.56
N ALA A 47 -7.23 1.70 -11.92
CA ALA A 47 -7.17 2.13 -13.32
C ALA A 47 -5.92 1.58 -14.02
N ASN A 48 -4.74 1.68 -13.37
CA ASN A 48 -3.49 1.14 -13.92
C ASN A 48 -3.51 -0.38 -14.06
N VAL A 49 -4.03 -1.10 -13.07
CA VAL A 49 -4.18 -2.58 -13.12
C VAL A 49 -5.01 -2.98 -14.34
N ARG A 50 -6.13 -2.31 -14.56
CA ARG A 50 -7.03 -2.56 -15.70
C ARG A 50 -6.40 -2.16 -17.03
N GLN A 51 -5.71 -1.03 -17.09
CA GLN A 51 -5.01 -0.57 -18.29
C GLN A 51 -3.89 -1.53 -18.68
N ALA A 52 -3.14 -2.03 -17.71
CA ALA A 52 -2.10 -3.04 -17.89
C ALA A 52 -2.65 -4.45 -18.16
N LYS A 53 -3.98 -4.65 -18.12
CA LYS A 53 -4.65 -5.95 -18.23
C LYS A 53 -4.09 -6.99 -17.23
N ALA A 54 -3.66 -6.52 -16.06
CA ALA A 54 -3.19 -7.39 -15.00
C ALA A 54 -4.35 -8.18 -14.40
N ALA A 55 -4.10 -9.42 -13.99
CA ALA A 55 -5.12 -10.28 -13.40
C ALA A 55 -5.57 -9.76 -12.03
N GLU A 56 -6.85 -9.39 -11.92
CA GLU A 56 -7.51 -9.10 -10.64
C GLU A 56 -7.90 -10.44 -9.97
N ARG A 57 -7.48 -10.64 -8.72
CA ARG A 57 -7.82 -11.81 -7.92
C ARG A 57 -8.80 -11.44 -6.81
N THR A 58 -9.61 -12.40 -6.42
CA THR A 58 -10.40 -12.29 -5.18
C THR A 58 -9.53 -12.77 -4.01
N LEU A 59 -9.63 -12.10 -2.85
CA LEU A 59 -8.98 -12.61 -1.63
C LEU A 59 -9.57 -13.98 -1.27
N PRO A 60 -8.74 -14.97 -0.87
CA PRO A 60 -9.20 -16.30 -0.51
C PRO A 60 -9.85 -16.33 0.88
N CYS A 61 -10.90 -15.52 1.07
CA CYS A 61 -11.74 -15.53 2.25
C CYS A 61 -13.21 -15.47 1.83
N ALA A 62 -14.05 -16.30 2.47
CA ALA A 62 -15.45 -16.45 2.10
C ALA A 62 -16.28 -15.17 2.34
N ASN A 63 -15.89 -14.37 3.34
CA ASN A 63 -16.54 -13.11 3.67
C ASN A 63 -15.48 -12.03 3.92
N PRO A 64 -15.41 -10.96 3.11
CA PRO A 64 -14.50 -9.84 3.32
C PRO A 64 -14.68 -9.14 4.68
N LEU A 65 -15.88 -9.13 5.26
CA LEU A 65 -16.16 -8.55 6.58
C LEU A 65 -15.70 -9.43 7.76
N ASN A 66 -15.25 -10.64 7.49
CA ASN A 66 -14.60 -11.53 8.45
C ASN A 66 -13.49 -12.33 7.74
N CYS A 67 -12.58 -11.59 7.10
CA CYS A 67 -11.56 -12.19 6.25
C CYS A 67 -10.39 -12.66 7.11
N THR A 68 -10.23 -13.98 7.23
CA THR A 68 -9.10 -14.59 7.94
C THR A 68 -8.15 -15.24 6.95
N LEU A 69 -6.88 -14.83 6.95
CA LEU A 69 -5.80 -15.42 6.17
C LEU A 69 -4.77 -16.11 7.09
N GLY A 70 -3.95 -17.02 6.56
CA GLY A 70 -2.96 -17.79 7.33
C GLY A 70 -3.50 -19.00 8.10
N GLY A 71 -4.82 -19.22 8.15
CA GLY A 71 -5.42 -20.35 8.86
C GLY A 71 -5.43 -21.68 8.07
N SER A 72 -5.47 -21.61 6.75
CA SER A 72 -5.51 -22.76 5.84
C SER A 72 -4.33 -22.78 4.87
N ALA A 73 -4.04 -23.92 4.24
CA ALA A 73 -2.96 -24.06 3.25
C ALA A 73 -3.09 -23.04 2.09
N ALA A 74 -4.31 -22.76 1.62
CA ALA A 74 -4.58 -21.79 0.56
C ALA A 74 -4.30 -20.32 0.96
N THR A 75 -4.16 -20.06 2.26
CA THR A 75 -3.96 -18.73 2.84
C THR A 75 -2.63 -18.59 3.59
N ARG A 76 -1.86 -19.68 3.72
CA ARG A 76 -0.58 -19.79 4.44
C ARG A 76 0.64 -19.46 3.59
N ASN A 77 0.42 -18.94 2.40
CA ASN A 77 1.38 -18.37 1.46
C ASN A 77 0.51 -17.74 0.38
N LEU A 78 -0.02 -16.55 0.63
CA LEU A 78 -0.88 -15.89 -0.34
C LEU A 78 -0.07 -15.73 -1.64
N PRO A 79 -0.61 -16.12 -2.81
CA PRO A 79 0.11 -15.91 -4.06
C PRO A 79 0.31 -14.42 -4.35
N ALA A 80 1.52 -13.98 -4.72
CA ALA A 80 1.75 -12.59 -5.12
C ALA A 80 0.82 -12.14 -6.26
N GLY A 81 0.34 -10.91 -6.22
CA GLY A 81 -0.57 -10.36 -7.22
C GLY A 81 -1.46 -9.22 -6.72
N VAL A 82 -2.46 -8.88 -7.54
CA VAL A 82 -3.43 -7.83 -7.25
C VAL A 82 -4.73 -8.46 -6.78
N TYR A 83 -5.18 -8.04 -5.61
CA TYR A 83 -6.41 -8.48 -4.96
C TYR A 83 -7.39 -7.32 -4.91
N VAL A 84 -8.62 -7.54 -5.42
CA VAL A 84 -9.67 -6.52 -5.45
C VAL A 84 -10.83 -6.95 -4.57
N VAL A 85 -11.21 -6.07 -3.65
CA VAL A 85 -12.35 -6.23 -2.74
C VAL A 85 -13.39 -5.16 -3.07
N ASN A 86 -14.52 -5.61 -3.61
CA ASN A 86 -15.68 -4.78 -3.95
C ASN A 86 -16.54 -4.48 -2.70
N GLY A 87 -15.94 -3.98 -1.64
CA GLY A 87 -16.61 -3.72 -0.37
C GLY A 87 -15.63 -3.29 0.70
N SER A 88 -16.06 -3.33 1.97
CA SER A 88 -15.16 -3.20 3.11
C SER A 88 -14.42 -4.52 3.37
N LEU A 89 -13.22 -4.42 3.94
CA LEU A 89 -12.38 -5.54 4.33
C LEU A 89 -12.11 -5.50 5.83
N ASN A 90 -12.35 -6.59 6.52
CA ASN A 90 -11.98 -6.80 7.90
C ASN A 90 -10.95 -7.94 7.96
N LEU A 91 -9.68 -7.58 8.01
CA LEU A 91 -8.55 -8.48 7.81
C LEU A 91 -7.98 -8.96 9.14
N THR A 92 -7.90 -10.29 9.29
CA THR A 92 -7.22 -10.96 10.39
C THR A 92 -6.24 -11.99 9.81
N LEU A 93 -4.98 -11.96 10.25
CA LEU A 93 -4.00 -12.98 9.92
C LEU A 93 -3.83 -13.92 11.12
N SER A 94 -4.21 -15.18 10.97
CA SER A 94 -4.02 -16.21 12.00
C SER A 94 -2.54 -16.55 12.22
N ASN A 95 -1.73 -16.37 11.20
CA ASN A 95 -0.28 -16.52 11.27
C ASN A 95 0.38 -15.41 10.44
N PRO A 96 0.58 -14.21 11.02
CA PRO A 96 1.07 -13.02 10.33
C PRO A 96 2.35 -13.22 9.52
N ASN A 97 3.27 -14.06 10.02
CA ASN A 97 4.59 -14.31 9.39
C ASN A 97 4.50 -15.15 8.10
N ASN A 98 3.40 -15.87 7.89
CA ASN A 98 3.31 -16.85 6.81
C ASN A 98 2.35 -16.43 5.70
N VAL A 99 1.79 -15.22 5.71
CA VAL A 99 0.82 -14.82 4.67
C VAL A 99 1.52 -14.18 3.47
N PHE A 100 2.46 -13.27 3.72
CA PHE A 100 3.12 -12.46 2.69
C PHE A 100 4.61 -12.80 2.59
N THR A 101 4.88 -14.01 2.11
CA THR A 101 6.22 -14.63 2.18
C THR A 101 7.04 -14.48 0.90
N GLN A 102 6.40 -14.36 -0.27
CA GLN A 102 7.15 -14.26 -1.51
C GLN A 102 6.47 -13.36 -2.56
N GLY A 103 7.07 -12.20 -2.81
CA GLY A 103 6.74 -11.32 -3.92
C GLY A 103 5.91 -10.10 -3.52
N ASN A 104 5.19 -9.54 -4.49
CA ASN A 104 4.51 -8.26 -4.33
C ASN A 104 3.00 -8.42 -4.27
N TYR A 105 2.40 -7.78 -3.27
CA TYR A 105 0.99 -7.87 -2.93
C TYR A 105 0.36 -6.48 -3.04
N VAL A 106 -0.71 -6.38 -3.82
CA VAL A 106 -1.56 -5.20 -3.87
C VAL A 106 -2.95 -5.60 -3.43
N ILE A 107 -3.45 -5.01 -2.36
CA ILE A 107 -4.82 -5.22 -1.89
C ILE A 107 -5.58 -3.91 -2.08
N LEU A 108 -6.52 -3.91 -3.03
CA LEU A 108 -7.37 -2.78 -3.36
C LEU A 108 -8.75 -3.01 -2.74
N VAL A 109 -9.16 -2.14 -1.83
CA VAL A 109 -10.43 -2.22 -1.12
C VAL A 109 -11.25 -0.99 -1.46
N ARG A 110 -12.45 -1.17 -2.01
CA ARG A 110 -13.28 -0.04 -2.45
C ARG A 110 -13.74 0.84 -1.28
N ASP A 111 -14.09 0.24 -0.16
CA ASP A 111 -14.65 0.95 0.99
C ASP A 111 -13.61 1.01 2.13
N ASP A 112 -13.99 0.62 3.35
CA ASP A 112 -13.15 0.72 4.56
C ASP A 112 -12.32 -0.55 4.78
N VAL A 113 -11.14 -0.40 5.37
CA VAL A 113 -10.29 -1.52 5.81
C VAL A 113 -10.15 -1.49 7.33
N VAL A 114 -10.33 -2.63 7.97
CA VAL A 114 -9.98 -2.86 9.37
C VAL A 114 -8.89 -3.92 9.43
N ILE A 115 -7.81 -3.64 10.14
CA ILE A 115 -6.67 -4.54 10.36
C ILE A 115 -6.70 -4.99 11.82
N ASN A 116 -7.02 -6.26 12.07
CA ASN A 116 -7.16 -6.84 13.42
C ASN A 116 -5.94 -7.61 13.92
N SER A 117 -4.92 -7.77 13.09
CA SER A 117 -3.70 -8.50 13.45
C SER A 117 -2.48 -7.75 12.97
N GLU A 118 -1.32 -8.14 13.50
CA GLU A 118 -0.05 -7.75 12.92
C GLU A 118 0.06 -8.24 11.47
N ILE A 119 0.92 -7.57 10.70
CA ILE A 119 1.24 -7.88 9.31
C ILE A 119 2.75 -7.83 9.19
N HIS A 120 3.35 -8.98 8.90
CA HIS A 120 4.79 -9.13 8.69
C HIS A 120 5.04 -9.55 7.24
N LEU A 121 6.14 -9.05 6.68
CA LEU A 121 6.62 -9.35 5.35
C LEU A 121 7.95 -10.09 5.48
N ASP A 122 8.14 -11.11 4.67
CA ASP A 122 9.48 -11.66 4.49
C ASP A 122 10.40 -10.62 3.85
N SER A 123 11.72 -10.77 4.05
CA SER A 123 12.74 -9.81 3.60
C SER A 123 12.68 -9.46 2.11
N ASP A 124 12.08 -10.34 1.31
CA ASP A 124 11.94 -10.17 -0.12
C ASP A 124 10.55 -9.76 -0.64
N SER A 125 9.61 -9.51 0.26
CA SER A 125 8.21 -9.24 -0.08
C SER A 125 7.85 -7.75 0.03
N GLY A 126 6.77 -7.36 -0.66
CA GLY A 126 6.23 -6.01 -0.63
C GLY A 126 4.71 -6.02 -0.54
N LEU A 127 4.13 -5.18 0.32
CA LEU A 127 2.68 -5.06 0.48
C LEU A 127 2.23 -3.62 0.29
N VAL A 128 1.18 -3.45 -0.50
CA VAL A 128 0.41 -2.21 -0.62
C VAL A 128 -1.04 -2.51 -0.33
N ILE A 129 -1.60 -1.88 0.70
CA ILE A 129 -3.05 -1.86 0.96
C ILE A 129 -3.57 -0.47 0.63
N SER A 130 -4.48 -0.38 -0.33
CA SER A 130 -5.12 0.87 -0.73
C SER A 130 -6.63 0.77 -0.54
N ALA A 131 -7.16 1.64 0.33
CA ALA A 131 -8.59 1.72 0.64
C ALA A 131 -9.19 2.95 -0.05
N GLY A 132 -10.39 2.84 -0.60
CA GLY A 132 -11.14 3.99 -1.13
C GLY A 132 -11.63 4.93 -0.02
N ARG A 133 -11.77 4.43 1.22
CA ARG A 133 -12.20 5.19 2.39
C ARG A 133 -11.16 5.14 3.51
N ASP A 134 -11.53 4.69 4.71
CA ASP A 134 -10.65 4.71 5.88
C ASP A 134 -9.88 3.38 6.03
N ILE A 135 -8.67 3.45 6.60
CA ILE A 135 -7.95 2.29 7.12
C ILE A 135 -7.90 2.41 8.64
N THR A 136 -8.40 1.43 9.36
CA THR A 136 -8.39 1.38 10.82
C THR A 136 -7.54 0.22 11.30
N VAL A 137 -6.51 0.51 12.10
CA VAL A 137 -5.72 -0.49 12.81
C VAL A 137 -6.36 -0.69 14.18
N ALA A 138 -6.86 -1.90 14.44
CA ALA A 138 -7.55 -2.22 15.67
C ALA A 138 -6.64 -2.07 16.91
N SER A 139 -7.23 -1.79 18.07
CA SER A 139 -6.51 -1.50 19.33
C SER A 139 -5.67 -2.66 19.84
N ASN A 140 -6.01 -3.89 19.44
CA ASN A 140 -5.27 -5.10 19.79
C ASN A 140 -3.99 -5.29 18.95
N VAL A 141 -3.78 -4.55 17.86
CA VAL A 141 -2.56 -4.66 17.05
C VAL A 141 -1.46 -3.79 17.65
N GLY A 142 -0.32 -4.37 18.03
CA GLY A 142 0.78 -3.62 18.64
C GLY A 142 1.42 -4.36 19.81
N THR A 143 2.35 -3.68 20.48
CA THR A 143 3.12 -4.22 21.60
C THR A 143 2.85 -3.49 22.91
N ASN A 144 2.94 -4.21 24.03
CA ASN A 144 2.89 -3.63 25.37
C ASN A 144 4.26 -3.05 25.79
N THR A 145 5.32 -3.33 25.03
CA THR A 145 6.68 -2.89 25.32
C THR A 145 6.92 -1.48 24.76
N TYR A 146 6.89 -0.46 25.62
CA TYR A 146 6.91 0.95 25.25
C TYR A 146 8.17 1.38 24.46
N ASN A 147 9.33 0.77 24.74
CA ASN A 147 10.60 1.05 24.06
C ASN A 147 10.85 0.15 22.83
N SER A 148 9.92 -0.76 22.50
CA SER A 148 10.09 -1.62 21.33
C SER A 148 10.06 -0.80 20.04
N THR A 149 10.97 -1.13 19.14
CA THR A 149 11.00 -0.68 17.74
C THR A 149 10.65 -1.80 16.76
N THR A 150 10.37 -3.00 17.27
CA THR A 150 9.95 -4.14 16.45
C THR A 150 8.64 -3.78 15.74
N PRO A 151 8.59 -3.88 14.40
CA PRO A 151 7.39 -3.54 13.65
C PRO A 151 6.24 -4.49 13.99
N ASN A 152 5.02 -3.95 13.98
CA ASN A 152 3.78 -4.71 14.09
C ASN A 152 3.03 -4.71 12.75
N LEU A 153 3.28 -3.70 11.93
CA LEU A 153 2.75 -3.58 10.57
C LEU A 153 3.89 -3.27 9.62
N GLU A 154 3.94 -4.00 8.52
CA GLU A 154 4.92 -3.79 7.47
C GLU A 154 4.21 -3.56 6.14
N GLY A 155 4.67 -2.58 5.35
CA GLY A 155 4.09 -2.28 4.04
C GLY A 155 3.68 -0.81 3.83
N ILE A 156 2.98 -0.56 2.73
CA ILE A 156 2.45 0.75 2.35
C ILE A 156 0.94 0.73 2.54
N TYR A 157 0.43 1.65 3.36
CA TYR A 157 -0.99 1.78 3.67
C TYR A 157 -1.49 3.12 3.14
N SER A 158 -2.41 3.08 2.20
CA SER A 158 -2.94 4.28 1.53
C SER A 158 -4.45 4.36 1.75
N ALA A 159 -4.86 5.22 2.66
CA ALA A 159 -6.26 5.49 2.96
C ALA A 159 -6.77 6.63 2.09
N GLY A 160 -7.90 6.41 1.42
CA GLY A 160 -8.61 7.45 0.68
C GLY A 160 -8.95 8.65 1.56
N ARG A 161 -9.29 8.40 2.84
CA ARG A 161 -9.60 9.39 3.86
C ARG A 161 -8.66 9.25 5.06
N ASN A 162 -9.09 8.60 6.14
CA ASN A 162 -8.35 8.56 7.39
C ASN A 162 -7.54 7.27 7.55
N PHE A 163 -6.35 7.39 8.14
CA PHE A 163 -5.65 6.26 8.73
C PHE A 163 -5.81 6.34 10.25
N VAL A 164 -6.59 5.44 10.84
CA VAL A 164 -6.97 5.47 12.25
C VAL A 164 -6.14 4.44 13.01
N VAL A 165 -5.37 4.91 13.98
CA VAL A 165 -4.68 4.07 14.96
C VAL A 165 -5.60 3.99 16.18
N ALA A 166 -6.48 2.99 16.20
CA ALA A 166 -7.53 2.88 17.20
C ALA A 166 -6.96 2.49 18.57
N GLY A 167 -7.57 2.98 19.63
CA GLY A 167 -7.24 2.69 21.03
C GLY A 167 -8.42 3.03 21.93
N ASN A 168 -8.31 2.66 23.21
CA ASN A 168 -9.30 3.02 24.22
C ASN A 168 -9.15 4.48 24.66
N ASN A 169 -7.97 5.08 24.45
CA ASN A 169 -7.65 6.45 24.83
C ASN A 169 -8.02 6.81 26.28
N ASN A 170 -7.94 5.83 27.19
CA ASN A 170 -8.45 5.96 28.53
C ASN A 170 -7.54 5.23 29.53
N CYS A 171 -6.77 6.03 30.28
CA CYS A 171 -5.82 5.51 31.26
C CYS A 171 -6.45 4.85 32.49
N SER A 172 -7.76 5.03 32.72
CA SER A 172 -8.46 4.25 33.74
C SER A 172 -8.66 2.78 33.36
N LEU A 173 -8.60 2.46 32.05
CA LEU A 173 -8.71 1.09 31.52
C LEU A 173 -7.34 0.45 31.25
N GLY A 174 -6.25 1.18 31.52
CA GLY A 174 -4.87 0.78 31.21
C GLY A 174 -4.30 1.47 29.97
N SER A 175 -3.00 1.29 29.75
CA SER A 175 -2.29 1.82 28.59
C SER A 175 -2.68 1.08 27.30
N ASP A 176 -2.86 1.81 26.21
CA ASP A 176 -3.00 1.22 24.88
C ASP A 176 -1.68 0.56 24.42
N ARG A 177 -1.77 -0.34 23.44
CA ARG A 177 -0.59 -0.95 22.81
C ARG A 177 0.14 0.10 21.97
N LYS A 178 1.47 0.12 22.01
CA LYS A 178 2.27 0.89 21.06
C LYS A 178 2.16 0.25 19.66
N LEU A 179 1.92 1.06 18.63
CA LEU A 179 1.96 0.61 17.23
C LEU A 179 3.27 1.05 16.57
N ASN A 180 4.05 0.07 16.12
CA ASN A 180 5.23 0.30 15.29
C ASN A 180 4.93 -0.10 13.85
N VAL A 181 5.19 0.79 12.89
CA VAL A 181 4.98 0.55 11.46
C VAL A 181 6.30 0.68 10.72
N LEU A 182 6.69 -0.36 9.99
CA LEU A 182 7.80 -0.31 9.04
C LEU A 182 7.24 -0.13 7.63
N GLY A 183 7.26 1.11 7.13
CA GLY A 183 6.77 1.44 5.81
C GLY A 183 6.19 2.84 5.72
N ASN A 184 5.14 3.00 4.92
CA ASN A 184 4.57 4.32 4.61
C ASN A 184 3.06 4.34 4.86
N ILE A 185 2.60 5.46 5.40
CA ILE A 185 1.18 5.72 5.62
C ILE A 185 0.81 6.98 4.84
N ILE A 186 -0.17 6.85 3.96
CA ILE A 186 -0.76 7.95 3.21
C ILE A 186 -2.22 8.08 3.66
N ALA A 187 -2.58 9.24 4.21
CA ALA A 187 -3.95 9.64 4.45
C ALA A 187 -4.39 10.63 3.36
N ASN A 188 -5.70 10.81 3.18
CA ASN A 188 -6.30 11.67 2.16
C ASN A 188 -5.83 11.33 0.73
N ALA A 189 -5.62 10.05 0.42
CA ALA A 189 -5.20 9.63 -0.91
C ALA A 189 -6.27 9.91 -1.99
N ALA A 190 -7.54 10.03 -1.60
CA ALA A 190 -8.63 10.40 -2.50
C ALA A 190 -8.76 11.92 -2.71
N LEU A 191 -7.95 12.75 -2.02
CA LEU A 191 -7.99 14.21 -2.05
C LEU A 191 -9.35 14.82 -1.67
N ASN A 192 -10.13 14.12 -0.85
CA ASN A 192 -11.46 14.52 -0.37
C ASN A 192 -11.50 14.80 1.14
N GLY A 193 -10.33 15.09 1.74
CA GLY A 193 -10.16 15.24 3.18
C GLY A 193 -9.82 13.93 3.87
N GLY A 194 -9.15 14.04 5.01
CA GLY A 194 -8.70 12.89 5.80
C GLY A 194 -7.36 13.17 6.48
N GLN A 195 -7.07 12.42 7.53
CA GLN A 195 -5.85 12.58 8.32
C GLN A 195 -5.41 11.26 8.97
N VAL A 196 -4.21 11.27 9.53
CA VAL A 196 -3.81 10.23 10.48
C VAL A 196 -4.45 10.56 11.82
N VAL A 197 -5.30 9.68 12.33
CA VAL A 197 -6.01 9.85 13.60
C VAL A 197 -5.39 8.92 14.63
N LEU A 198 -4.74 9.49 15.65
CA LEU A 198 -4.18 8.73 16.77
C LEU A 198 -5.19 8.71 17.93
N GLN A 199 -5.70 7.52 18.26
CA GLN A 199 -6.62 7.30 19.39
C GLN A 199 -5.98 6.41 20.46
N ARG A 200 -4.65 6.36 20.52
CA ARG A 200 -3.91 5.58 21.50
C ARG A 200 -3.20 6.46 22.51
N THR A 201 -3.19 6.04 23.76
CA THR A 201 -2.42 6.64 24.84
C THR A 201 -1.62 5.59 25.60
N LEU A 202 -0.33 5.82 25.81
CA LEU A 202 0.50 4.94 26.65
C LEU A 202 0.40 5.27 28.14
N CYS A 203 -0.39 6.28 28.51
CA CYS A 203 -0.54 6.74 29.90
C CYS A 203 0.79 7.10 30.57
N SER A 204 1.79 7.42 29.76
CA SER A 204 3.13 7.88 30.13
C SER A 204 3.55 8.96 29.13
N SER A 205 4.24 9.98 29.61
CA SER A 205 4.75 11.10 28.79
C SER A 205 6.05 10.79 28.07
N GLU A 206 6.67 9.64 28.33
CA GLU A 206 8.05 9.36 27.89
C GLU A 206 8.13 8.64 26.54
N CYS A 207 7.02 8.11 26.01
CA CYS A 207 7.04 7.29 24.80
C CYS A 207 5.87 7.61 23.87
N ALA A 208 6.16 7.65 22.57
CA ALA A 208 5.14 7.79 21.53
C ALA A 208 4.33 6.49 21.41
N ALA A 209 2.99 6.60 21.44
CA ALA A 209 2.07 5.47 21.23
C ALA A 209 2.08 4.94 19.78
N PHE A 210 2.66 5.72 18.86
CA PHE A 210 2.72 5.42 17.45
C PHE A 210 4.08 5.81 16.90
N TYR A 211 4.74 4.87 16.23
CA TYR A 211 6.06 5.03 15.64
C TYR A 211 6.05 4.51 14.20
N VAL A 212 6.59 5.31 13.28
CA VAL A 212 6.69 4.94 11.87
C VAL A 212 8.15 5.05 11.45
N GLN A 213 8.68 3.96 10.91
CA GLN A 213 9.98 3.91 10.28
C GLN A 213 9.79 3.71 8.78
N PRO A 214 10.23 4.64 7.92
CA PRO A 214 10.17 4.43 6.49
C PRO A 214 11.14 3.31 6.08
N ASN A 215 10.71 2.46 5.16
CA ASN A 215 11.56 1.42 4.58
C ASN A 215 11.68 1.66 3.07
N LEU A 216 12.83 2.21 2.63
CA LEU A 216 13.08 2.48 1.21
C LEU A 216 13.18 1.20 0.36
N ASN A 217 13.52 0.06 0.97
CA ASN A 217 13.54 -1.22 0.25
C ASN A 217 12.13 -1.60 -0.23
N LEU A 218 11.08 -1.22 0.52
CA LEU A 218 9.70 -1.37 0.06
C LEU A 218 9.41 -0.52 -1.18
N LEU A 219 10.03 0.66 -1.35
CA LEU A 219 9.88 1.50 -2.54
C LEU A 219 10.51 0.86 -3.79
N LEU A 220 11.61 0.14 -3.64
CA LEU A 220 12.24 -0.60 -4.74
C LEU A 220 11.41 -1.82 -5.17
N ARG A 221 10.70 -2.42 -4.21
CA ARG A 221 9.84 -3.60 -4.36
C ARG A 221 8.39 -3.26 -4.67
N ILE A 222 8.06 -1.98 -4.84
CA ILE A 222 6.74 -1.52 -5.29
C ILE A 222 6.32 -2.31 -6.56
N PRO A 223 5.12 -2.91 -6.58
CA PRO A 223 4.60 -3.60 -7.75
C PRO A 223 4.65 -2.73 -9.01
N GLY A 224 4.99 -3.31 -10.17
CA GLY A 224 5.14 -2.55 -11.42
C GLY A 224 3.93 -1.68 -11.79
N VAL A 225 2.71 -2.12 -11.46
CA VAL A 225 1.45 -1.40 -11.72
C VAL A 225 1.35 -0.02 -11.04
N ILE A 226 2.20 0.25 -10.04
CA ILE A 226 2.30 1.55 -9.36
C ILE A 226 3.64 2.23 -9.57
N LYS A 227 4.59 1.61 -10.29
CA LYS A 227 5.79 2.26 -10.78
C LYS A 227 5.41 3.14 -11.96
N VAL A 228 5.93 4.36 -12.00
CA VAL A 228 5.74 5.26 -13.12
C VAL A 228 7.12 5.62 -13.66
N PRO A 229 7.42 5.40 -14.94
CA PRO A 229 8.67 5.84 -15.52
C PRO A 229 8.77 7.37 -15.47
N SER A 230 9.91 7.88 -15.00
CA SER A 230 10.23 9.29 -15.11
C SER A 230 10.93 9.55 -16.45
N TYR A 231 10.34 10.39 -17.29
CA TYR A 231 10.98 10.85 -18.51
C TYR A 231 11.60 12.23 -18.29
N ILE A 232 12.85 12.39 -18.69
CA ILE A 232 13.50 13.70 -18.82
C ILE A 232 13.76 13.89 -20.30
N TRP A 233 13.08 14.85 -20.93
CA TRP A 233 13.40 15.26 -22.30
C TRP A 233 14.33 16.47 -22.26
N LYS A 234 15.34 16.43 -23.13
CA LYS A 234 16.17 17.58 -23.47
C LYS A 234 15.92 17.88 -24.94
N GLU A 235 15.40 19.06 -25.23
CA GLU A 235 15.32 19.53 -26.61
C GLU A 235 16.75 19.73 -27.13
N VAL A 236 17.07 19.05 -28.24
CA VAL A 236 18.33 19.27 -28.95
C VAL A 236 17.98 20.20 -30.10
N ALA A 237 18.60 21.37 -30.14
CA ALA A 237 18.38 22.33 -31.22
C ALA A 237 18.73 21.66 -32.58
N PRO A 238 17.95 21.96 -33.64
CA PRO A 238 18.12 21.36 -34.95
C PRO A 238 19.50 21.63 -35.58
#